data_AF-A0A9D1F0B5-F1
#
_entry.id   AF-A0A9D1F0B5-F1
#
_cell.length_a   1.000
_cell.length_b   1.000
_cell.length_c   1.000
_cell.angle_alpha   90.00
_cell.angle_beta   90.00
_cell.angle_gamma   90.00
#
_symmetry.space_group_name_H-M   'P 1'
#
loop_
_entity.id
_entity.type
_entity.pdbx_description
1 polymer ?
#
loop_
_entity_poly.entity_id
_entity_poly.type
_entity_poly.pdbx_seq_one_letter_code
_entity_poly.pdbx_strand_id
1 'polypeptide(L)'
;MTSALRRHLSRIALNDKLYELVKTSLTESLRDEQHYHKTEVKRLNKEIEECTDILKKMYLDQLNKVIDMDLWITIKNEYEIKLNRLNADLQRHQNANIDYMDTGLKILNICYKASLPYSELKPETIAQLVWQSYSSVTVKDKSVKMTFAEPFATLEKLIRLAK
;
A
#
# COMPACT_ATOMS: atom_id res chain seq x y z
N MET A 1 9.75 -27.34 15.11
CA MET A 1 8.51 -27.03 14.33
C MET A 1 7.73 -28.32 14.10
N THR A 2 6.39 -28.30 14.19
CA THR A 2 5.55 -29.48 13.92
C THR A 2 5.37 -29.70 12.41
N SER A 3 5.21 -30.95 11.97
CA SER A 3 4.94 -31.30 10.56
C SER A 3 3.70 -30.61 9.99
N ALA A 4 2.73 -30.29 10.86
CA ALA A 4 1.50 -29.58 10.53
C ALA A 4 1.76 -28.13 10.09
N LEU A 5 2.58 -27.36 10.82
CA LEU A 5 2.93 -25.98 10.46
C LEU A 5 3.70 -25.94 9.13
N ARG A 6 4.64 -26.87 8.93
CA ARG A 6 5.39 -27.01 7.68
C ARG A 6 4.47 -27.19 6.47
N ARG A 7 3.50 -28.10 6.58
CA ARG A 7 2.53 -28.39 5.52
C ARG A 7 1.59 -27.21 5.24
N HIS A 8 1.35 -26.35 6.22
CA HIS A 8 0.49 -25.19 6.06
C HIS A 8 1.23 -24.04 5.38
N LEU A 9 2.45 -23.70 5.83
CA LEU A 9 3.29 -22.69 5.20
C LEU A 9 3.62 -23.02 3.74
N SER A 10 3.78 -24.30 3.38
CA SER A 10 4.01 -24.70 1.98
C SER A 10 2.84 -24.39 1.04
N ARG A 11 1.67 -23.97 1.55
CA ARG A 11 0.52 -23.56 0.72
C ARG A 11 0.63 -22.15 0.19
N ILE A 12 1.50 -21.34 0.77
CA ILE A 12 1.86 -20.00 0.27
C ILE A 12 3.29 -19.96 -0.30
N ALA A 13 3.99 -21.10 -0.30
CA ALA A 13 5.29 -21.25 -0.94
C ALA A 13 5.12 -21.13 -2.46
N LEU A 14 5.82 -20.16 -3.05
CA LEU A 14 5.85 -19.98 -4.50
C LEU A 14 6.91 -20.92 -5.08
N ASN A 15 6.53 -21.71 -6.09
CA ASN A 15 7.51 -22.34 -6.97
C ASN A 15 8.06 -21.30 -7.95
N ASP A 16 9.16 -21.58 -8.64
CA ASP A 16 9.85 -20.60 -9.50
C ASP A 16 8.91 -19.95 -10.54
N LYS A 17 8.00 -20.73 -11.11
CA LYS A 17 7.01 -20.24 -12.10
C LYS A 17 6.00 -19.26 -11.48
N LEU A 18 5.50 -19.58 -10.29
CA LEU A 18 4.57 -18.73 -9.54
C LEU A 18 5.26 -17.50 -8.94
N TYR A 19 6.53 -17.64 -8.53
CA TYR A 19 7.34 -16.52 -8.06
C TYR A 19 7.52 -15.48 -9.17
N GLU A 20 7.93 -15.91 -10.36
CA GLU A 20 8.05 -15.00 -11.50
C GLU A 20 6.69 -14.42 -11.92
N LEU A 21 5.61 -15.19 -11.84
CA LEU A 21 4.27 -14.66 -12.14
C LEU A 21 3.84 -13.57 -11.14
N VAL A 22 4.00 -13.80 -9.83
CA VAL A 22 3.67 -12.81 -8.79
C VAL A 22 4.58 -11.58 -8.90
N LYS A 23 5.87 -11.77 -9.18
CA LYS A 23 6.84 -10.69 -9.42
C LYS A 23 6.47 -9.88 -10.66
N THR A 24 6.09 -10.51 -11.76
CA THR A 24 5.60 -9.83 -12.97
C THR A 24 4.33 -9.05 -12.65
N SER A 25 3.33 -9.66 -12.00
CA SER A 25 2.09 -8.96 -11.63
C SER A 25 2.32 -7.80 -10.67
N LEU A 26 3.25 -7.91 -9.71
CA LEU A 26 3.64 -6.80 -8.84
C LEU A 26 4.37 -5.70 -9.62
N THR A 27 5.19 -6.06 -10.60
CA THR A 27 5.92 -5.11 -11.46
C THR A 27 4.94 -4.37 -12.39
N GLU A 28 3.97 -5.07 -12.96
CA GLU A 28 2.91 -4.49 -13.78
C GLU A 28 1.99 -3.60 -12.93
N SER A 29 1.54 -4.08 -11.77
CA SER A 29 0.72 -3.28 -10.84
C SER A 29 1.47 -2.06 -10.33
N LEU A 30 2.78 -2.16 -10.08
CA LEU A 30 3.63 -1.02 -9.74
C LEU A 30 3.72 -0.02 -10.90
N ARG A 31 3.81 -0.49 -12.14
CA ARG A 31 3.86 0.39 -13.33
C ARG A 31 2.54 1.13 -13.51
N ASP A 32 1.41 0.44 -13.36
CA ASP A 32 0.07 1.01 -13.48
C ASP A 32 -0.20 2.01 -12.35
N GLU A 33 0.13 1.64 -11.11
CA GLU A 33 0.02 2.51 -9.94
C GLU A 33 0.93 3.73 -10.08
N GLN A 34 2.17 3.57 -10.53
CA GLN A 34 3.08 4.69 -10.82
C GLN A 34 2.54 5.61 -11.90
N HIS A 35 1.89 5.08 -12.93
CA HIS A 35 1.31 5.88 -14.00
C HIS A 35 0.09 6.68 -13.51
N TYR A 36 -0.82 6.02 -12.78
CA TYR A 36 -1.97 6.65 -12.14
C TYR A 36 -1.54 7.70 -11.12
N HIS A 37 -0.64 7.33 -10.20
CA HIS A 37 -0.07 8.21 -9.18
C HIS A 37 0.62 9.44 -9.80
N LYS A 38 1.47 9.25 -10.82
CA LYS A 38 2.14 10.37 -11.50
C LYS A 38 1.15 11.32 -12.15
N THR A 39 0.02 10.81 -12.65
CA THR A 39 -1.02 11.62 -13.29
C THR A 39 -1.82 12.39 -12.23
N GLU A 40 -2.26 11.72 -11.16
CA GLU A 40 -3.02 12.36 -10.08
C GLU A 40 -2.18 13.37 -9.29
N VAL A 41 -0.94 13.06 -8.94
CA VAL A 41 -0.03 14.00 -8.28
C VAL A 41 0.21 15.24 -9.15
N LYS A 42 0.38 15.06 -10.46
CA LYS A 42 0.49 16.19 -11.40
C LYS A 42 -0.79 17.03 -11.42
N ARG A 43 -1.95 16.39 -11.47
CA ARG A 43 -3.26 17.09 -11.44
C ARG A 43 -3.41 17.90 -10.16
N LEU A 44 -3.17 17.29 -9.00
CA LEU A 44 -3.26 17.95 -7.69
C LEU A 44 -2.28 19.12 -7.56
N ASN A 45 -1.02 18.94 -7.96
CA ASN A 45 -0.03 20.03 -7.94
C ASN A 45 -0.44 21.19 -8.83
N LYS A 46 -0.97 20.90 -10.04
CA LYS A 46 -1.48 21.92 -10.94
C LYS A 46 -2.65 22.68 -10.33
N GLU A 47 -3.61 21.99 -9.72
CA GLU A 47 -4.75 22.64 -9.06
C GLU A 47 -4.34 23.49 -7.85
N ILE A 48 -3.32 23.05 -7.09
CA ILE A 48 -2.73 23.82 -5.99
C ILE A 48 -2.08 25.10 -6.52
N GLU A 49 -1.31 24.99 -7.60
CA GLU A 49 -0.64 26.13 -8.25
C GLU A 49 -1.68 27.15 -8.76
N GLU A 50 -2.70 26.69 -9.47
CA GLU A 50 -3.80 27.53 -9.96
C GLU A 50 -4.54 28.23 -8.81
N CYS A 51 -4.87 27.52 -7.73
CA CYS A 51 -5.51 28.10 -6.55
C CYS A 51 -4.62 29.18 -5.89
N THR A 52 -3.31 28.91 -5.81
CA THR A 52 -2.33 29.84 -5.24
C THR A 52 -2.20 31.10 -6.09
N ASP A 53 -2.21 30.96 -7.42
CA ASP A 53 -2.12 32.10 -8.33
C ASP A 53 -3.37 32.95 -8.34
N ILE A 54 -4.56 32.34 -8.19
CA ILE A 54 -5.81 33.08 -8.00
C ILE A 54 -5.76 33.89 -6.70
N LEU A 55 -5.32 33.28 -5.59
CA LEU A 55 -5.15 33.99 -4.32
C LEU A 55 -4.18 35.17 -4.43
N LYS A 56 -3.05 35.00 -5.14
CA LYS A 56 -2.09 36.10 -5.38
C LYS A 56 -2.74 37.25 -6.15
N LYS A 57 -3.50 36.95 -7.21
CA LYS A 57 -4.20 37.99 -8.00
C LYS A 57 -5.23 38.73 -7.16
N MET A 58 -6.07 37.98 -6.42
CA MET A 58 -7.08 38.55 -5.54
C MET A 58 -6.46 39.43 -4.44
N TYR A 59 -5.29 39.04 -3.92
CA TYR A 59 -4.54 39.86 -2.98
C TYR A 59 -4.08 41.19 -3.60
N LEU A 60 -3.56 41.16 -4.83
CA LEU A 60 -3.19 42.38 -5.55
C LEU A 60 -4.41 43.26 -5.85
N ASP A 61 -5.54 42.67 -6.21
CA ASP A 61 -6.80 43.39 -6.44
C ASP A 61 -7.31 44.07 -5.15
N GLN A 62 -7.17 43.40 -4.01
CA GLN A 62 -7.48 43.97 -2.69
C GLN A 62 -6.56 45.15 -2.36
N LEU A 63 -5.25 45.02 -2.59
CA LEU A 63 -4.29 46.11 -2.36
C LEU A 63 -4.60 47.34 -3.22
N ASN A 64 -5.05 47.10 -4.46
CA ASN A 64 -5.48 48.14 -5.38
C ASN A 64 -6.91 48.66 -5.10
N LYS A 65 -7.57 48.17 -4.04
CA LYS A 65 -8.95 48.50 -3.64
C LYS A 65 -9.98 48.21 -4.74
N VAL A 66 -9.70 47.26 -5.61
CA VAL A 66 -10.63 46.77 -6.65
C VAL A 66 -11.72 45.91 -6.03
N ILE A 67 -11.38 45.18 -4.96
CA ILE A 67 -12.32 44.41 -4.15
C ILE A 67 -12.31 44.91 -2.71
N ASP A 68 -13.45 44.81 -2.04
CA ASP A 68 -13.56 45.14 -0.62
C ASP A 68 -12.97 44.03 0.27
N MET A 69 -12.80 44.37 1.56
CA MET A 69 -12.18 43.49 2.54
C MET A 69 -13.04 42.26 2.84
N ASP A 70 -14.36 42.37 2.82
CA ASP A 70 -15.28 41.28 3.17
C ASP A 70 -15.29 40.22 2.06
N LEU A 71 -15.29 40.67 0.81
CA LEU A 71 -15.14 39.83 -0.38
C LEU A 71 -13.78 39.13 -0.39
N TRP A 72 -12.71 39.85 -0.07
CA TRP A 72 -11.37 39.28 0.07
C TRP A 72 -11.33 38.16 1.12
N ILE A 73 -11.87 38.40 2.32
CA ILE A 73 -11.89 37.41 3.41
C ILE A 73 -12.67 36.15 2.98
N THR A 74 -13.80 36.34 2.31
CA THR A 74 -14.64 35.23 1.83
C THR A 74 -13.87 34.35 0.84
N ILE A 75 -13.31 34.96 -0.21
CA ILE A 75 -12.54 34.24 -1.24
C ILE A 75 -11.32 33.55 -0.61
N LYS A 76 -10.60 34.26 0.27
CA LYS A 76 -9.44 33.70 0.95
C LYS A 76 -9.81 32.43 1.72
N ASN A 77 -10.86 32.47 2.53
CA ASN A 77 -11.30 31.32 3.33
C ASN A 77 -11.70 30.12 2.45
N GLU A 78 -12.43 30.35 1.35
CA GLU A 78 -12.82 29.29 0.43
C GLU A 78 -11.62 28.59 -0.21
N TYR A 79 -10.63 29.37 -0.66
CA TYR A 79 -9.43 28.84 -1.27
C TYR A 79 -8.49 28.19 -0.25
N GLU A 80 -8.42 28.67 0.99
CA GLU A 80 -7.69 28.00 2.08
C GLU A 80 -8.29 26.62 2.38
N ILE A 81 -9.62 26.50 2.47
CA ILE A 81 -10.29 25.21 2.63
C ILE A 81 -9.96 24.28 1.47
N LYS A 82 -10.02 24.78 0.23
CA LYS A 82 -9.71 24.01 -0.98
C LYS A 82 -8.25 23.54 -0.99
N LEU A 83 -7.30 24.43 -0.71
CA LEU A 83 -5.88 24.11 -0.63
C LEU A 83 -5.58 23.08 0.46
N ASN A 84 -6.23 23.18 1.63
CA ASN A 84 -6.06 22.19 2.69
C ASN A 84 -6.52 20.80 2.24
N ARG A 85 -7.64 20.69 1.51
CA ARG A 85 -8.11 19.42 0.96
C ARG A 85 -7.14 18.85 -0.07
N LEU A 86 -6.72 19.67 -1.04
CA LEU A 86 -5.78 19.26 -2.10
C LEU A 86 -4.45 18.79 -1.52
N ASN A 87 -3.90 19.49 -0.52
CA ASN A 87 -2.66 19.09 0.15
C ASN A 87 -2.82 17.79 0.95
N ALA A 88 -3.95 17.61 1.64
CA ALA A 88 -4.24 16.37 2.35
C ALA A 88 -4.34 15.17 1.40
N ASP A 89 -5.01 15.33 0.25
CA ASP A 89 -5.11 14.29 -0.77
C ASP A 89 -3.75 13.98 -1.39
N LEU A 90 -2.95 15.01 -1.69
CA LEU A 90 -1.57 14.85 -2.18
C LEU A 90 -0.71 14.04 -1.19
N GLN A 91 -0.79 14.36 0.10
CA GLN A 91 -0.06 13.64 1.15
C GLN A 91 -0.52 12.18 1.28
N ARG A 92 -1.83 11.91 1.17
CA ARG A 92 -2.36 10.53 1.19
C ARG A 92 -1.81 9.71 0.02
N HIS A 93 -1.79 10.28 -1.18
CA HIS A 93 -1.22 9.59 -2.35
C HIS A 93 0.26 9.29 -2.17
N GLN A 94 1.04 10.22 -1.59
CA GLN A 94 2.47 10.01 -1.31
C GLN A 94 2.69 8.87 -0.32
N ASN A 95 1.93 8.82 0.78
CA ASN A 95 2.04 7.79 1.79
C ASN A 95 1.59 6.41 1.26
N ALA A 96 0.45 6.35 0.56
CA ALA A 96 -0.08 5.11 0.00
C ALA A 96 0.89 4.44 -0.98
N ASN A 97 1.62 5.23 -1.78
CA ASN A 97 2.63 4.73 -2.70
C ASN A 97 3.81 4.07 -1.97
N ILE A 98 4.30 4.67 -0.88
CA ILE A 98 5.39 4.11 -0.06
C ILE A 98 4.93 2.80 0.60
N ASP A 99 3.73 2.80 1.19
CA ASP A 99 3.17 1.63 1.89
C ASP A 99 2.95 0.45 0.93
N TYR A 100 2.50 0.70 -0.30
CA TYR A 100 2.30 -0.32 -1.31
C TYR A 100 3.61 -1.02 -1.71
N MET A 101 4.67 -0.25 -1.99
CA MET A 101 5.99 -0.78 -2.38
C MET A 101 6.60 -1.66 -1.29
N ASP A 102 6.58 -1.19 -0.05
CA ASP A 102 7.10 -1.93 1.11
C ASP A 102 6.28 -3.20 1.38
N THR A 103 4.97 -3.13 1.22
CA THR A 103 4.07 -4.26 1.45
C THR A 103 4.27 -5.35 0.40
N GLY A 104 4.39 -5.00 -0.88
CA GLY A 104 4.63 -5.95 -1.97
C GLY A 104 5.93 -6.75 -1.79
N LEU A 105 7.02 -6.08 -1.42
CA LEU A 105 8.32 -6.73 -1.15
C LEU A 105 8.26 -7.65 0.07
N LYS A 106 7.57 -7.22 1.15
CA LYS A 106 7.40 -8.05 2.35
C LYS A 106 6.63 -9.34 2.03
N ILE A 107 5.58 -9.26 1.22
CA ILE A 107 4.78 -10.43 0.80
C ILE A 107 5.64 -11.41 0.00
N LEU A 108 6.37 -10.93 -1.02
CA LEU A 108 7.28 -11.76 -1.82
C LEU A 108 8.33 -12.46 -0.95
N ASN A 109 8.93 -11.73 -0.01
CA ASN A 109 9.96 -12.26 0.88
C ASN A 109 9.41 -13.37 1.80
N ILE A 110 8.19 -13.20 2.32
CA ILE A 110 7.52 -14.21 3.16
C ILE A 110 7.23 -15.48 2.34
N CYS A 111 6.69 -15.33 1.14
CA CYS A 111 6.39 -16.45 0.25
C CYS A 111 7.65 -17.20 -0.22
N TYR A 112 8.74 -16.48 -0.50
CA TYR A 112 10.04 -17.06 -0.83
C TYR A 112 10.64 -17.81 0.37
N LYS A 113 10.67 -17.20 1.55
CA LYS A 113 11.15 -17.88 2.76
C LYS A 113 10.29 -19.10 3.12
N ALA A 114 9.00 -19.09 2.81
CA ALA A 114 8.11 -20.23 2.99
C ALA A 114 8.41 -21.40 2.03
N SER A 115 9.10 -21.16 0.90
CA SER A 115 9.52 -22.21 -0.04
C SER A 115 10.88 -22.81 0.30
N LEU A 116 11.71 -22.12 1.09
CA LEU A 116 13.03 -22.62 1.49
C LEU A 116 12.96 -23.85 2.41
N PRO A 117 13.96 -24.75 2.34
CA PRO A 117 14.12 -25.81 3.33
C PRO A 117 14.30 -25.24 4.73
N TYR A 118 13.55 -25.75 5.71
CA TYR A 118 13.60 -25.25 7.09
C TYR A 118 14.95 -25.44 7.78
N SER A 119 15.79 -26.37 7.31
CA SER A 119 17.18 -26.52 7.76
C SER A 119 18.03 -25.29 7.47
N GLU A 120 17.58 -24.44 6.54
CA GLU A 120 18.25 -23.20 6.13
C GLU A 120 17.66 -21.97 6.84
N LEU A 121 16.59 -22.14 7.65
CA LEU A 121 15.91 -21.05 8.34
C LEU A 121 16.24 -21.06 9.84
N LYS A 122 16.67 -19.89 10.33
CA LYS A 122 16.87 -19.67 11.76
C LYS A 122 15.52 -19.69 12.51
N PRO A 123 15.47 -20.12 13.79
CA PRO A 123 14.26 -20.13 14.60
C PRO A 123 13.52 -18.78 14.66
N GLU A 124 14.27 -17.68 14.67
CA GLU A 124 13.72 -16.33 14.70
C GLU A 124 12.99 -15.99 13.39
N THR A 125 13.56 -16.39 12.25
CA THR A 125 12.96 -16.22 10.93
C THR A 125 11.64 -16.99 10.84
N ILE A 126 11.59 -18.19 11.41
CA ILE A 126 10.38 -19.01 11.48
C ILE A 126 9.29 -18.32 12.32
N ALA A 127 9.65 -17.77 13.48
CA ALA A 127 8.71 -17.05 14.34
C ALA A 127 8.14 -15.81 13.63
N GLN A 128 9.00 -15.05 12.92
CA GLN A 128 8.59 -13.91 12.11
C GLN A 128 7.63 -14.31 11.00
N LEU A 129 7.91 -15.39 10.26
CA LEU A 129 7.01 -15.88 9.21
C LEU A 129 5.62 -16.19 9.77
N VAL A 130 5.56 -16.85 10.94
CA VAL A 130 4.28 -17.16 11.58
C VAL A 130 3.53 -15.89 11.98
N TRP A 131 4.22 -14.95 12.62
CA TRP A 131 3.62 -13.70 13.09
C TRP A 131 3.09 -12.84 11.93
N GLN A 132 3.80 -12.83 10.80
CA GLN A 132 3.44 -12.01 9.65
C GLN A 132 2.39 -12.64 8.73
N SER A 133 2.30 -13.97 8.68
CA SER A 133 1.42 -14.65 7.73
C SER A 133 0.08 -15.11 8.30
N TYR A 134 -0.05 -15.30 9.61
CA TYR A 134 -1.25 -15.86 10.23
C TYR A 134 -2.07 -14.83 11.00
N SER A 135 -3.40 -14.89 10.84
CA SER A 135 -4.36 -14.14 11.65
C SER A 135 -4.75 -14.86 12.93
N SER A 136 -4.67 -16.20 12.94
CA SER A 136 -4.83 -17.00 14.16
C SER A 136 -4.13 -18.35 14.06
N VAL A 137 -3.61 -18.82 15.21
CA VAL A 137 -3.07 -20.16 15.40
C VAL A 137 -3.65 -20.72 16.69
N THR A 138 -4.52 -21.72 16.58
CA THR A 138 -5.16 -22.38 17.74
C THR A 138 -4.72 -23.83 17.81
N VAL A 139 -4.25 -24.26 18.98
CA VAL A 139 -3.91 -25.67 19.25
C VAL A 139 -5.00 -26.25 20.14
N LYS A 140 -5.72 -27.26 19.68
CA LYS A 140 -6.77 -27.95 20.46
C LYS A 140 -6.71 -29.44 20.20
N ASP A 141 -6.68 -30.24 21.27
CA ASP A 141 -6.77 -31.72 21.22
C ASP A 141 -5.80 -32.37 20.21
N LYS A 142 -4.50 -32.00 20.27
CA LYS A 142 -3.44 -32.42 19.34
C LYS A 142 -3.65 -32.01 17.87
N SER A 143 -4.67 -31.22 17.56
CA SER A 143 -4.90 -30.61 16.26
C SER A 143 -4.48 -29.13 16.28
N VAL A 144 -3.86 -28.67 15.20
CA VAL A 144 -3.47 -27.27 15.02
C VAL A 144 -4.35 -26.68 13.92
N LYS A 145 -5.17 -25.69 14.27
CA LYS A 145 -5.95 -24.89 13.32
C LYS A 145 -5.21 -23.59 13.07
N MET A 146 -4.90 -23.32 11.80
CA MET A 146 -4.17 -22.13 11.38
C MET A 146 -5.00 -21.39 10.34
N THR A 147 -4.98 -20.06 10.39
CA THR A 147 -5.69 -19.22 9.41
C THR A 147 -4.76 -18.11 8.96
N PHE A 148 -4.54 -18.02 7.66
CA PHE A 148 -3.71 -16.95 7.09
C PHE A 148 -4.40 -15.59 7.29
N ALA A 149 -3.60 -14.55 7.48
CA ALA A 149 -4.03 -13.17 7.35
C ALA A 149 -4.09 -12.78 5.86
N GLU A 150 -4.82 -11.73 5.52
CA GLU A 150 -4.65 -11.12 4.19
C GLU A 150 -3.28 -10.45 4.09
N PRO A 151 -2.62 -10.47 2.91
CA PRO A 151 -3.10 -11.02 1.64
C PRO A 151 -2.79 -12.52 1.43
N PHE A 152 -2.16 -13.20 2.40
CA PHE A 152 -1.74 -14.61 2.27
C PHE A 152 -2.90 -15.58 2.12
N ALA A 153 -4.06 -15.29 2.72
CA ALA A 153 -5.28 -16.07 2.55
C ALA A 153 -5.79 -16.02 1.10
N THR A 154 -5.72 -14.85 0.45
CA THR A 154 -6.03 -14.71 -0.98
C THR A 154 -5.01 -15.46 -1.85
N LEU A 155 -3.72 -15.36 -1.53
CA LEU A 155 -2.66 -16.09 -2.24
C LEU A 155 -2.84 -17.62 -2.14
N GLU A 156 -3.19 -18.15 -0.97
CA GLU A 156 -3.47 -19.58 -0.80
C GLU A 156 -4.58 -20.06 -1.74
N LYS A 157 -5.65 -19.27 -1.89
CA LYS A 157 -6.77 -19.58 -2.81
C LYS A 157 -6.32 -19.59 -4.26
N LEU A 158 -5.57 -18.57 -4.69
CA LEU A 158 -5.08 -18.45 -6.06
C LEU A 158 -4.11 -19.59 -6.43
N ILE A 159 -3.17 -19.91 -5.54
CA ILE A 159 -2.23 -21.03 -5.72
C ILE A 159 -2.98 -22.36 -5.85
N ARG A 160 -4.07 -22.54 -5.10
CA ARG A 160 -4.91 -23.74 -5.18
C ARG A 160 -5.65 -23.85 -6.50
N LEU A 161 -6.06 -22.73 -7.11
CA LEU A 161 -6.74 -22.69 -8.41
C LEU A 161 -5.79 -22.91 -9.59
N ALA A 162 -4.51 -22.57 -9.41
CA ALA A 162 -3.47 -22.71 -10.44
C ALA A 162 -2.80 -24.11 -10.47
N LYS A 163 -3.19 -25.02 -9.57
CA LYS A 163 -2.75 -26.42 -9.52
C LYS A 163 -3.83 -27.32 -10.10
#